data_AF-C0D2E1-F1
#
_entry.id   AF-C0D2E1-F1
#
_cell.length_a   1.000
_cell.length_b   1.000
_cell.length_c   1.000
_cell.angle_alpha   90.00
_cell.angle_beta   90.00
_cell.angle_gamma   90.00
#
_symmetry.space_group_name_H-M   'P 1'
#
loop_
_entity.id
_entity.type
_entity.pdbx_description
1 polymer ?
#
loop_
_entity_poly.entity_id
_entity_poly.type
_entity_poly.pdbx_seq_one_letter_code
_entity_poly.pdbx_strand_id
1 'polypeptide(L)'
;MEDLGLDFVIMSPEMLIPLPAPKQDYPQATLYIVASHWASDGEYGSYEIPFTSLIDAQRQFHDDLREEQDGGSIDSWRQKSQFVEEETQNSYECYLDGEYCENHFSIELKSFSLPMAPCFMENVAGLWQGKNMQEDFREQVEDWEEFQELTVSQRERLLASPDFPRRLLAQLRSSSAYQEAYWEAVSEVAAALLTEISRQPDTDK
;
A
#
# COMPACT_ATOMS: atom_id res chain seq x y z
N MET A 1 -27.28 53.15 22.08
CA MET A 1 -27.26 52.44 20.78
C MET A 1 -25.78 52.29 20.47
N GLU A 2 -25.19 51.17 20.89
CA GLU A 2 -23.78 50.88 20.66
C GLU A 2 -23.65 50.24 19.28
N ASP A 3 -22.91 50.91 18.42
CA ASP A 3 -22.58 50.51 17.06
C ASP A 3 -21.47 49.44 17.16
N LEU A 4 -21.85 48.18 16.97
CA LEU A 4 -20.91 47.06 16.86
C LEU A 4 -20.18 47.20 15.51
N GLY A 5 -19.06 47.94 15.53
CA GLY A 5 -18.13 48.02 14.41
C GLY A 5 -17.53 46.65 14.11
N LEU A 6 -18.14 45.92 13.18
CA LEU A 6 -17.57 44.71 12.62
C LEU A 6 -16.52 45.10 11.56
N ASP A 7 -15.30 45.37 12.03
CA ASP A 7 -14.10 45.41 11.18
C ASP A 7 -13.77 43.96 10.75
N PHE A 8 -14.53 43.44 9.80
CA PHE A 8 -14.16 42.23 9.08
C PHE A 8 -12.98 42.55 8.16
N VAL A 9 -11.77 42.30 8.64
CA VAL A 9 -10.60 42.22 7.78
C VAL A 9 -10.75 40.97 6.91
N ILE A 10 -11.22 41.17 5.67
CA ILE A 10 -11.16 40.13 4.64
C ILE A 10 -9.68 39.95 4.29
N MET A 11 -8.99 39.05 4.99
CA MET A 11 -7.68 38.58 4.56
C MET A 11 -7.87 37.89 3.22
N SER A 12 -7.31 38.45 2.15
CA SER A 12 -7.21 37.73 0.89
C SER A 12 -6.30 36.51 1.14
N PRO A 13 -6.72 35.29 0.76
CA PRO A 13 -5.90 34.11 0.98
C PRO A 13 -4.54 34.28 0.31
N GLU A 14 -3.48 33.82 0.97
CA GLU A 14 -2.15 33.79 0.38
C GLU A 14 -2.20 33.03 -0.96
N MET A 15 -1.53 33.59 -1.98
CA MET A 15 -1.51 33.01 -3.32
C MET A 15 -0.72 31.69 -3.29
N LEU A 16 -1.40 30.56 -3.50
CA LEU A 16 -0.75 29.27 -3.64
C LEU A 16 0.22 29.30 -4.84
N ILE A 17 1.51 29.14 -4.59
CA ILE A 17 2.50 28.99 -5.66
C ILE A 17 2.48 27.52 -6.10
N PRO A 18 2.02 27.20 -7.32
CA PRO A 18 2.00 25.83 -7.79
C PRO A 18 3.44 25.31 -7.93
N LEU A 19 3.72 24.16 -7.32
CA LEU A 19 4.96 23.44 -7.57
C LEU A 19 4.94 22.91 -9.00
N PRO A 20 6.09 22.94 -9.72
CA PRO A 20 6.16 22.36 -11.05
C PRO A 20 5.85 20.87 -10.98
N ALA A 21 5.12 20.36 -11.97
CA ALA A 21 4.86 18.94 -12.09
C ALA A 21 6.20 18.16 -12.08
N PRO A 22 6.29 17.02 -11.37
CA PRO A 22 7.49 16.18 -11.40
C PRO A 22 7.82 15.83 -12.85
N LYS A 23 9.04 16.16 -13.30
CA LYS A 23 9.49 15.84 -14.67
C LYS A 23 9.78 14.35 -14.87
N GLN A 24 9.88 13.60 -13.78
CA GLN A 24 10.29 12.21 -13.79
C GLN A 24 9.07 11.30 -13.92
N ASP A 25 9.10 10.45 -14.93
CA ASP A 25 8.15 9.36 -15.06
C ASP A 25 8.54 8.27 -14.05
N TYR A 26 7.72 8.10 -13.01
CA TYR A 26 7.94 7.08 -12.00
C TYR A 26 7.19 5.81 -12.40
N PRO A 27 7.77 4.62 -12.17
CA PRO A 27 7.01 3.38 -12.23
C PRO A 27 5.76 3.48 -11.37
N GLN A 28 4.65 2.95 -11.86
CA GLN A 28 3.36 3.03 -11.21
C GLN A 28 3.03 1.70 -10.53
N ALA A 29 2.55 1.74 -9.29
CA ALA A 29 1.92 0.61 -8.62
C ALA A 29 0.43 0.89 -8.41
N THR A 30 -0.40 -0.15 -8.42
CA THR A 30 -1.82 -0.02 -8.08
C THR A 30 -2.00 -0.10 -6.56
N LEU A 31 -2.62 0.91 -5.98
CA LEU A 31 -3.17 0.89 -4.64
C LEU A 31 -4.69 0.76 -4.70
N TYR A 32 -5.27 0.13 -3.69
CA TYR A 32 -6.70 0.05 -3.48
C TYR A 32 -7.05 0.80 -2.20
N ILE A 33 -8.06 1.64 -2.21
CA ILE A 33 -8.46 2.43 -1.03
C ILE A 33 -9.90 2.09 -0.70
N VAL A 34 -10.14 1.65 0.53
CA VAL A 34 -11.48 1.61 1.11
C VAL A 34 -11.71 2.95 1.79
N ALA A 35 -12.66 3.73 1.29
CA ALA A 35 -13.03 5.02 1.82
C ALA A 35 -14.47 4.93 2.34
N SER A 36 -14.70 5.39 3.57
CA SER A 36 -16.04 5.49 4.13
C SER A 36 -16.30 6.88 4.67
N HIS A 37 -17.54 7.32 4.53
CA HIS A 37 -18.05 8.54 5.13
C HIS A 37 -19.45 8.26 5.68
N TRP A 38 -19.75 8.77 6.87
CA TRP A 38 -21.07 8.62 7.47
C TRP A 38 -21.48 9.86 8.28
N ALA A 39 -22.78 10.00 8.47
CA ALA A 39 -23.39 10.83 9.49
C ALA A 39 -24.57 10.07 10.11
N SER A 40 -24.72 10.11 11.43
CA SER A 40 -25.86 9.54 12.14
C SER A 40 -26.30 10.49 13.25
N ASP A 41 -27.55 10.95 13.17
CA ASP A 41 -28.13 11.97 14.06
C ASP A 41 -27.24 13.23 14.21
N GLY A 42 -26.58 13.62 13.11
CA GLY A 42 -25.72 14.81 13.04
C GLY A 42 -24.27 14.59 13.48
N GLU A 43 -23.92 13.43 14.04
CA GLU A 43 -22.53 13.04 14.30
C GLU A 43 -21.93 12.42 13.04
N TYR A 44 -20.79 12.94 12.58
CA TYR A 44 -20.18 12.54 11.31
C TYR A 44 -18.76 12.01 11.46
N GLY A 45 -18.36 11.15 10.52
CA GLY A 45 -17.02 10.57 10.48
C GLY A 45 -16.63 10.14 9.08
N SER A 46 -15.33 9.93 8.89
CA SER A 46 -14.78 9.35 7.67
C SER A 46 -13.44 8.69 7.92
N TYR A 47 -13.07 7.76 7.04
CA TYR A 47 -11.73 7.22 6.99
C TYR A 47 -11.36 6.82 5.56
N GLU A 48 -10.05 6.66 5.32
CA GLU A 48 -9.50 6.05 4.12
C GLU A 48 -8.39 5.07 4.52
N ILE A 49 -8.48 3.81 4.07
CA ILE A 49 -7.50 2.77 4.35
C ILE A 49 -6.89 2.28 3.03
N PRO A 50 -5.58 2.49 2.80
CA PRO A 50 -4.91 2.01 1.61
C PRO A 50 -4.43 0.56 1.75
N PHE A 51 -4.52 -0.19 0.65
CA PHE A 51 -4.11 -1.58 0.51
C PHE A 51 -3.28 -1.76 -0.77
N THR A 52 -2.30 -2.65 -0.72
CA THR A 52 -1.53 -3.11 -1.91
C THR A 52 -2.12 -4.38 -2.53
N SER A 53 -3.17 -4.94 -1.91
CA SER A 53 -3.84 -6.18 -2.29
C SER A 53 -5.33 -5.92 -2.48
N LEU A 54 -5.85 -6.19 -3.68
CA LEU A 54 -7.28 -6.02 -3.98
C LEU A 54 -8.15 -6.89 -3.09
N ILE A 55 -7.72 -8.13 -2.85
CA ILE A 55 -8.48 -9.11 -2.05
C ILE A 55 -8.63 -8.61 -0.61
N ASP A 56 -7.58 -8.03 -0.04
CA ASP A 56 -7.63 -7.53 1.34
C ASP A 56 -8.45 -6.25 1.43
N ALA A 57 -8.41 -5.39 0.41
CA ALA A 57 -9.29 -4.22 0.32
C ALA A 57 -10.77 -4.62 0.18
N GLN A 58 -11.07 -5.64 -0.64
CA GLN A 58 -12.42 -6.19 -0.79
C GLN A 58 -12.93 -6.80 0.52
N ARG A 59 -12.06 -7.52 1.25
CA ARG A 59 -12.42 -8.06 2.57
C ARG A 59 -12.79 -6.94 3.53
N GLN A 60 -11.96 -5.90 3.65
CA GLN A 60 -12.25 -4.74 4.51
C GLN A 60 -13.57 -4.08 4.11
N PHE A 61 -13.78 -3.79 2.82
CA PHE A 61 -15.03 -3.21 2.30
C PHE A 61 -16.26 -4.04 2.69
N HIS A 62 -16.21 -5.36 2.52
CA HIS A 62 -17.33 -6.25 2.84
C HIS A 62 -17.54 -6.44 4.34
N ASP A 63 -16.47 -6.42 5.14
CA ASP A 63 -16.55 -6.51 6.59
C ASP A 63 -17.20 -5.25 7.18
N ASP A 64 -16.77 -4.06 6.74
CA ASP A 64 -17.31 -2.78 7.22
C ASP A 64 -18.77 -2.58 6.79
N LEU A 65 -19.10 -2.88 5.53
CA LEU A 65 -20.48 -2.77 5.05
C LEU A 65 -21.42 -3.70 5.83
N ARG A 66 -20.95 -4.92 6.13
CA ARG A 66 -21.72 -5.89 6.90
C ARG A 66 -21.91 -5.47 8.34
N GLU A 67 -20.90 -4.89 8.99
CA GLU A 67 -21.03 -4.37 10.36
C GLU A 67 -22.16 -3.33 10.44
N GLU A 68 -22.23 -2.43 9.47
CA GLU A 68 -23.29 -1.41 9.40
C GLU A 68 -24.66 -2.00 9.08
N GLN A 69 -24.72 -3.06 8.27
CA GLN A 69 -25.96 -3.78 7.94
C GLN A 69 -26.48 -4.67 9.08
N ASP A 70 -25.59 -5.24 9.91
CA ASP A 70 -25.89 -6.24 10.94
C ASP A 70 -25.87 -5.66 12.37
N GLY A 71 -26.02 -4.34 12.53
CA GLY A 71 -26.06 -3.70 13.84
C GLY A 71 -25.74 -2.21 13.88
N GLY A 72 -25.32 -1.62 12.76
CA GLY A 72 -25.10 -0.19 12.63
C GLY A 72 -26.34 0.60 12.21
N SER A 73 -26.10 1.82 11.72
CA SER A 73 -27.19 2.77 11.44
C SER A 73 -28.07 2.31 10.28
N ILE A 74 -27.52 1.57 9.31
CA ILE A 74 -28.26 1.05 8.15
C ILE A 74 -29.40 0.15 8.59
N ASP A 75 -29.17 -0.79 9.52
CA ASP A 75 -30.21 -1.70 10.03
C ASP A 75 -31.41 -0.92 10.57
N SER A 76 -31.15 0.13 11.35
CA SER A 76 -32.18 0.99 11.91
C SER A 76 -32.94 1.82 10.87
N TRP A 77 -32.26 2.22 9.78
CA TRP A 77 -32.82 3.08 8.76
C TRP A 77 -33.63 2.33 7.72
N ARG A 78 -33.32 1.06 7.42
CA ARG A 78 -34.03 0.23 6.42
C ARG A 78 -35.55 0.15 6.64
N GLN A 79 -36.01 0.36 7.87
CA GLN A 79 -37.44 0.34 8.21
C GLN A 79 -38.15 1.69 8.00
N LYS A 80 -37.40 2.77 7.75
CA LYS A 80 -37.93 4.13 7.56
C LYS A 80 -38.37 4.33 6.11
N SER A 81 -39.50 5.01 5.91
CA SER A 81 -40.03 5.29 4.57
C SER A 81 -39.18 6.25 3.73
N GLN A 82 -38.28 7.00 4.37
CA GLN A 82 -37.34 7.93 3.72
C GLN A 82 -36.04 7.25 3.28
N PHE A 83 -35.86 5.95 3.56
CA PHE A 83 -34.63 5.25 3.25
C PHE A 83 -34.41 5.13 1.73
N VAL A 84 -33.22 5.54 1.30
CA VAL A 84 -32.75 5.41 -0.09
C VAL A 84 -31.41 4.68 -0.07
N GLU A 85 -31.21 3.75 -1.00
CA GLU A 85 -29.95 3.01 -1.16
C GLU A 85 -29.54 2.94 -2.63
N GLU A 86 -28.23 3.03 -2.87
CA GLU A 86 -27.57 2.85 -4.15
C GLU A 86 -26.37 1.89 -3.97
N GLU A 87 -26.29 0.86 -4.81
CA GLU A 87 -25.25 -0.16 -4.74
C GLU A 87 -24.61 -0.37 -6.12
N THR A 88 -23.28 -0.45 -6.13
CA THR A 88 -22.49 -0.91 -7.26
C THR A 88 -21.55 -2.03 -6.82
N GLN A 89 -20.77 -2.59 -7.76
CA GLN A 89 -19.77 -3.60 -7.42
C GLN A 89 -18.73 -3.11 -6.40
N ASN A 90 -18.43 -1.81 -6.39
CA ASN A 90 -17.33 -1.24 -5.59
C ASN A 90 -17.80 -0.12 -4.66
N SER A 91 -19.10 0.11 -4.53
CA SER A 91 -19.63 1.17 -3.68
C SER A 91 -20.98 0.81 -3.12
N TYR A 92 -21.26 1.31 -1.93
CA TYR A 92 -22.58 1.28 -1.33
C TYR A 92 -22.83 2.63 -0.67
N GLU A 93 -24.02 3.17 -0.89
CA GLU A 93 -24.46 4.40 -0.27
C GLU A 93 -25.92 4.29 0.15
N CYS A 94 -26.26 4.77 1.34
CA CYS A 94 -27.63 4.90 1.77
C CYS A 94 -27.84 6.12 2.67
N TYR A 95 -29.05 6.66 2.68
CA TYR A 95 -29.39 7.87 3.43
C TYR A 95 -30.89 7.97 3.69
N LEU A 96 -31.28 8.92 4.54
CA LEU A 96 -32.67 9.30 4.73
C LEU A 96 -33.00 10.54 3.88
N ASP A 97 -34.00 10.44 3.01
CA ASP A 97 -34.42 11.53 2.12
C ASP A 97 -34.85 12.77 2.92
N GLY A 98 -34.24 13.91 2.58
CA GLY A 98 -34.35 15.18 3.30
C GLY A 98 -33.38 15.36 4.48
N GLU A 99 -32.61 14.33 4.85
CA GLU A 99 -31.72 14.32 6.04
C GLU A 99 -30.29 13.89 5.70
N TYR A 100 -29.85 13.97 4.44
CA TYR A 100 -28.54 13.48 4.01
C TYR A 100 -27.36 14.01 4.86
N CYS A 101 -27.38 15.28 5.27
CA CYS A 101 -26.29 15.84 6.10
C CYS A 101 -26.24 15.26 7.52
N GLU A 102 -27.34 14.69 8.01
CA GLU A 102 -27.48 14.19 9.37
C GLU A 102 -27.48 12.66 9.42
N ASN A 103 -27.92 12.00 8.33
CA ASN A 103 -28.19 10.57 8.24
C ASN A 103 -27.80 10.03 6.85
N HIS A 104 -26.54 9.65 6.70
CA HIS A 104 -26.04 8.93 5.53
C HIS A 104 -24.89 7.99 5.89
N PHE A 105 -24.69 6.99 5.04
CA PHE A 105 -23.53 6.12 5.07
C PHE A 105 -23.09 5.85 3.64
N SER A 106 -21.81 6.03 3.35
CA SER A 106 -21.19 5.63 2.10
C SER A 106 -19.89 4.90 2.35
N ILE A 107 -19.64 3.89 1.52
CA ILE A 107 -18.38 3.17 1.47
C ILE A 107 -18.03 2.87 0.01
N GLU A 108 -16.77 3.04 -0.36
CA GLU A 108 -16.30 2.87 -1.73
C GLU A 108 -14.89 2.24 -1.77
N LEU A 109 -14.71 1.30 -2.69
CA LEU A 109 -13.44 0.68 -3.04
C LEU A 109 -12.89 1.31 -4.33
N LYS A 110 -11.83 2.11 -4.20
CA LYS A 110 -11.19 2.83 -5.31
C LYS A 110 -9.86 2.18 -5.69
N SER A 111 -9.49 2.27 -6.98
CA SER A 111 -8.14 1.94 -7.45
C SER A 111 -7.38 3.22 -7.79
N PHE A 112 -6.15 3.34 -7.29
CA PHE A 112 -5.27 4.49 -7.50
C PHE A 112 -3.93 4.05 -8.07
N SER A 113 -3.39 4.87 -8.98
CA SER A 113 -2.02 4.72 -9.46
C SER A 113 -1.08 5.48 -8.53
N LEU A 114 -0.14 4.77 -7.92
CA LEU A 114 0.90 5.33 -7.06
C LEU A 114 2.23 5.44 -7.83
N PRO A 115 2.71 6.66 -8.12
CA PRO A 115 4.06 6.87 -8.62
C PRO A 115 5.10 6.48 -7.57
N MET A 116 5.99 5.54 -7.89
CA MET A 116 6.99 5.02 -6.96
C MET A 116 8.35 5.68 -7.17
N ALA A 117 8.80 6.43 -6.16
CA ALA A 117 10.15 6.98 -6.15
C ALA A 117 11.20 5.85 -6.05
N PRO A 118 12.39 6.00 -6.67
CA PRO A 118 13.46 4.99 -6.59
C PRO A 118 13.80 4.54 -5.17
N CYS A 119 13.91 5.48 -4.22
CA CYS A 119 14.21 5.15 -2.82
C CYS A 119 13.11 4.30 -2.16
N PHE A 120 11.83 4.51 -2.53
CA PHE A 120 10.73 3.69 -2.02
C PHE A 120 10.82 2.27 -2.57
N MET A 121 11.08 2.12 -3.87
CA MET A 121 11.25 0.80 -4.50
C MET A 121 12.44 0.05 -3.91
N GLU A 122 13.57 0.72 -3.69
CA GLU A 122 14.75 0.14 -3.03
C GLU A 122 14.43 -0.33 -1.61
N ASN A 123 13.67 0.45 -0.84
CA ASN A 123 13.24 0.07 0.50
C ASN A 123 12.36 -1.18 0.50
N VAL A 124 11.33 -1.22 -0.36
CA VAL A 124 10.41 -2.38 -0.46
C VAL A 124 11.16 -3.63 -0.92
N ALA A 125 12.02 -3.50 -1.94
CA ALA A 125 12.86 -4.60 -2.40
C ALA A 125 13.82 -5.09 -1.31
N GLY A 126 14.41 -4.18 -0.54
CA GLY A 126 15.28 -4.50 0.59
C GLY A 126 14.56 -5.22 1.73
N LEU A 127 13.32 -4.83 2.06
CA LEU A 127 12.48 -5.53 3.04
C LEU A 127 12.18 -6.97 2.60
N TRP A 128 11.80 -7.15 1.33
CA TRP A 128 11.54 -8.47 0.76
C TRP A 128 12.80 -9.34 0.73
N GLN A 129 13.91 -8.80 0.23
CA GLN A 129 15.19 -9.52 0.18
C GLN A 129 15.66 -9.90 1.58
N GLY A 130 15.54 -8.99 2.56
CA GLY A 130 15.90 -9.25 3.94
C GLY A 130 15.09 -10.39 4.57
N LYS A 131 13.79 -10.48 4.24
CA LYS A 131 12.94 -11.61 4.66
C LYS A 131 13.43 -12.93 4.08
N ASN A 132 13.70 -12.97 2.77
CA ASN A 132 14.18 -14.20 2.13
C ASN A 132 15.53 -14.66 2.71
N MET A 133 16.47 -13.73 2.90
CA MET A 133 17.76 -14.03 3.53
C MET A 133 17.63 -14.60 4.94
N GLN A 134 16.60 -14.20 5.70
CA GLN A 134 16.34 -14.77 7.03
C GLN A 134 15.80 -16.20 6.95
N GLU A 135 14.96 -16.50 5.96
CA GLU A 135 14.50 -17.88 5.75
C GLU A 135 15.63 -18.78 5.25
N ASP A 136 16.44 -18.31 4.29
CA ASP A 136 17.63 -19.03 3.83
C ASP A 136 18.60 -19.31 4.99
N PHE A 137 18.79 -18.32 5.87
CA PHE A 137 19.62 -18.48 7.08
C PHE A 137 19.06 -19.55 8.00
N ARG A 138 17.76 -19.52 8.28
CA ARG A 138 17.08 -20.49 9.14
C ARG A 138 17.27 -21.90 8.60
N GLU A 139 16.98 -22.11 7.32
CA GLU A 139 17.13 -23.40 6.65
C GLU A 139 18.60 -23.86 6.68
N GLN A 140 19.55 -22.95 6.42
CA GLN A 140 20.95 -23.30 6.37
C GLN A 140 21.55 -23.74 7.72
N VAL A 141 21.13 -23.10 8.83
CA VAL A 141 21.71 -23.38 10.16
C VAL A 141 20.97 -24.45 10.94
N GLU A 142 19.79 -24.87 10.50
CA GLU A 142 18.97 -25.86 11.21
C GLU A 142 19.73 -27.17 11.44
N ASP A 143 20.54 -27.60 10.48
CA ASP A 143 21.30 -28.84 10.55
C ASP A 143 22.69 -28.70 11.21
N TRP A 144 23.08 -27.51 11.65
CA TRP A 144 24.41 -27.31 12.25
C TRP A 144 24.47 -27.90 13.67
N GLU A 145 25.52 -28.67 13.96
CA GLU A 145 25.73 -29.24 15.30
C GLU A 145 25.80 -28.12 16.35
N GLU A 146 26.52 -27.03 16.07
CA GLU A 146 26.65 -25.87 16.96
C GLU A 146 25.31 -25.17 17.22
N PHE A 147 24.41 -25.17 16.23
CA PHE A 147 23.06 -24.64 16.39
C PHE A 147 22.22 -25.55 17.29
N GLN A 148 22.39 -26.87 17.16
CA GLN A 148 21.70 -27.86 17.98
C GLN A 148 22.20 -27.88 19.44
N GLU A 149 23.43 -27.43 19.71
CA GLU A 149 23.93 -27.26 21.08
C GLU A 149 23.35 -26.03 21.80
N LEU A 150 22.76 -25.07 21.07
CA LEU A 150 22.16 -23.88 21.66
C LEU A 150 20.86 -24.20 22.42
N THR A 151 20.62 -23.47 23.50
CA THR A 151 19.31 -23.44 24.18
C THR A 151 18.23 -22.83 23.27
N VAL A 152 16.96 -23.17 23.51
CA VAL A 152 15.81 -22.65 22.73
C VAL A 152 15.85 -21.11 22.63
N SER A 153 16.04 -20.41 23.76
CA SER A 153 16.09 -18.94 23.77
C SER A 153 17.29 -18.36 23.02
N GLN A 154 18.42 -19.08 22.94
CA GLN A 154 19.56 -18.66 22.12
C GLN A 154 19.27 -18.84 20.63
N ARG A 155 18.63 -19.95 20.24
CA ARG A 155 18.21 -20.20 18.85
C ARG A 155 17.21 -19.15 18.38
N GLU A 156 16.18 -18.87 19.18
CA GLU A 156 15.19 -17.83 18.89
C GLU A 156 15.85 -16.46 18.69
N ARG A 157 16.80 -16.09 19.55
CA ARG A 157 17.54 -14.83 19.44
C ARG A 157 18.42 -14.77 18.19
N LEU A 158 19.06 -15.87 17.82
CA LEU A 158 19.90 -15.96 16.63
C LEU A 158 19.06 -15.81 15.36
N LEU A 159 17.96 -16.57 15.25
CA LEU A 159 17.05 -16.56 14.11
C LEU A 159 16.25 -15.25 13.99
N ALA A 160 16.04 -14.53 15.10
CA ALA A 160 15.42 -13.22 15.10
C ALA A 160 16.41 -12.07 14.90
N SER A 161 17.70 -12.34 14.69
CA SER A 161 18.72 -11.29 14.59
C SER A 161 18.50 -10.43 13.34
N PRO A 162 18.12 -9.13 13.47
CA PRO A 162 17.92 -8.25 12.32
C PRO A 162 19.24 -7.91 11.60
N ASP A 163 20.36 -8.28 12.21
CA ASP A 163 21.70 -7.93 11.80
C ASP A 163 22.23 -8.88 10.71
N PHE A 164 21.62 -10.05 10.54
CA PHE A 164 22.06 -11.07 9.58
C PHE A 164 22.01 -10.58 8.12
N PRO A 165 20.88 -10.08 7.57
CA PRO A 165 20.81 -9.65 6.17
C PRO A 165 21.86 -8.58 5.83
N ARG A 166 22.04 -7.62 6.75
CA ARG A 166 23.04 -6.55 6.60
C ARG A 166 24.47 -7.12 6.54
N ARG A 167 24.81 -8.07 7.40
CA ARG A 167 26.13 -8.71 7.43
C ARG A 167 26.37 -9.60 6.21
N LEU A 168 25.37 -10.38 5.81
CA LEU A 168 25.42 -11.21 4.60
C LEU A 168 25.67 -10.35 3.36
N LEU A 169 24.90 -9.28 3.18
CA LEU A 169 25.09 -8.34 2.07
C LEU A 169 26.47 -7.70 2.06
N ALA A 170 27.01 -7.31 3.23
CA ALA A 170 28.36 -6.78 3.32
C ALA A 170 29.43 -7.82 2.90
N GLN A 171 29.23 -9.08 3.29
CA GLN A 171 30.11 -10.19 2.91
C GLN A 171 30.05 -10.51 1.41
N LEU A 172 28.85 -10.53 0.83
CA LEU A 172 28.65 -10.77 -0.61
C LEU A 172 29.23 -9.65 -1.47
N ARG A 173 29.09 -8.39 -1.04
CA ARG A 173 29.64 -7.23 -1.75
C ARG A 173 31.17 -7.22 -1.80
N SER A 174 31.84 -7.81 -0.81
CA SER A 174 33.30 -7.91 -0.78
C SER A 174 33.85 -9.20 -1.40
N SER A 175 32.98 -10.14 -1.81
CA SER A 175 33.37 -11.43 -2.39
C SER A 175 33.69 -11.29 -3.88
N SER A 176 34.95 -11.49 -4.26
CA SER A 176 35.37 -11.47 -5.68
C SER A 176 34.70 -12.58 -6.48
N ALA A 177 34.61 -13.80 -5.91
CA ALA A 177 33.99 -14.95 -6.58
C ALA A 177 32.51 -14.69 -6.90
N TYR A 178 31.78 -14.04 -6.00
CA TYR A 178 30.38 -13.66 -6.24
C TYR A 178 30.28 -12.63 -7.38
N GLN A 179 31.13 -11.60 -7.36
CA GLN A 179 31.13 -10.57 -8.40
C GLN A 179 31.49 -11.15 -9.78
N GLU A 180 32.48 -12.04 -9.84
CA GLU A 180 32.88 -12.72 -11.08
C GLU A 180 31.72 -13.55 -11.65
N ALA A 181 31.10 -14.39 -10.83
CA ALA A 181 29.95 -15.21 -11.25
C ALA A 181 28.77 -14.35 -11.72
N TYR A 182 28.50 -13.22 -11.06
CA TYR A 182 27.44 -12.30 -11.47
C TYR A 182 27.71 -11.71 -12.87
N TRP A 183 28.92 -11.20 -13.12
CA TRP A 183 29.26 -10.60 -14.41
C TRP A 183 29.40 -11.61 -15.54
N GLU A 184 29.81 -12.84 -15.24
CA GLU A 184 29.77 -13.95 -16.19
C GLU A 184 28.33 -14.23 -16.62
N ALA A 185 27.39 -14.39 -15.67
CA ALA A 185 25.98 -14.61 -15.97
C ALA A 185 25.36 -13.44 -16.78
N VAL A 186 25.69 -12.19 -16.43
CA VAL A 186 25.25 -11.02 -17.22
C VAL A 186 25.75 -11.11 -18.66
N SER A 187 27.00 -11.51 -18.87
CA SER A 187 27.60 -11.61 -20.20
C SER A 187 26.94 -12.70 -21.04
N GLU A 188 26.67 -13.87 -20.46
CA GLU A 188 26.00 -14.98 -21.13
C GLU A 188 24.56 -14.60 -21.54
N VAL A 189 23.79 -14.01 -20.63
CA VAL A 189 22.42 -13.57 -20.91
C VAL A 189 22.41 -12.48 -21.99
N ALA A 190 23.33 -11.51 -21.92
CA ALA A 190 23.44 -10.46 -22.93
C ALA A 190 23.76 -11.03 -24.33
N ALA A 191 24.66 -12.02 -24.42
CA ALA A 191 24.98 -12.67 -25.69
C ALA A 191 23.78 -13.43 -26.29
N ALA A 192 23.00 -14.10 -25.44
CA ALA A 192 21.77 -14.77 -25.85
C ALA A 192 20.74 -13.77 -26.40
N LEU A 193 20.46 -12.70 -25.67
CA LEU A 193 19.51 -11.65 -26.08
C LEU A 193 19.93 -10.97 -27.39
N LEU A 194 21.22 -10.66 -27.57
CA LEU A 194 21.74 -10.10 -28.81
C LEU A 194 21.51 -11.03 -30.01
N THR A 195 21.68 -12.33 -29.81
CA THR A 195 21.45 -13.34 -30.84
C THR A 195 19.97 -13.42 -31.22
N GLU A 196 19.07 -13.31 -30.25
CA GLU A 196 17.62 -13.28 -30.48
C GLU A 196 17.19 -12.05 -31.27
N ILE A 197 17.61 -10.86 -30.83
CA ILE A 197 17.31 -9.59 -31.50
C ILE A 197 17.84 -9.59 -32.93
N SER A 198 19.08 -10.05 -33.14
CA SER A 198 19.70 -10.08 -34.48
C SER A 198 19.02 -11.04 -35.46
N ARG A 199 18.18 -11.97 -34.98
CA ARG A 199 17.42 -12.92 -35.80
C ARG A 199 16.01 -12.44 -36.11
N GLN A 200 15.52 -11.40 -35.43
CA GLN A 200 14.24 -10.80 -35.76
C GLN A 200 14.41 -9.94 -37.03
N PRO A 201 13.55 -10.10 -38.05
CA PRO A 201 13.60 -9.24 -39.23
C PRO A 201 13.27 -7.80 -38.82
N ASP A 202 14.01 -6.83 -39.35
CA ASP A 202 13.69 -5.40 -39.21
C ASP A 202 12.25 -5.17 -39.66
N THR A 203 11.35 -4.90 -38.71
CA THR A 203 9.97 -4.44 -39.00
C THR A 203 9.89 -2.93 -39.22
N ASP A 204 11.00 -2.21 -39.10
CA ASP A 204 11.08 -0.77 -39.41
C ASP A 204 11.62 -0.56 -40.83
N LYS A 205 10.75 -0.76 -41.83
CA LYS A 205 10.83 -0.13 -43.15
C LYS A 205 9.46 0.23 -43.69
#